data_AF-A0A2I0PSR8-F1
#
_entry.id   AF-A0A2I0PSR8-F1
#
_cell.length_a   1.000
_cell.length_b   1.000
_cell.length_c   1.000
_cell.angle_alpha   90.00
_cell.angle_beta   90.00
_cell.angle_gamma   90.00
#
_symmetry.space_group_name_H-M   'P 1'
#
loop_
_entity.id
_entity.type
_entity.pdbx_description
1 polymer ?
#
loop_
_entity_poly.entity_id
_entity_poly.type
_entity_poly.pdbx_seq_one_letter_code
_entity_poly.pdbx_strand_id
1 'polypeptide(L)'
;MCCINNPDGGRHTEVVANGRTVPTASLPWNPHPKFAGVSLKHFVTGKDTGGRLSLHHVRIDPGCTIGDHAHAGQIEIHDVIAGNGTCTLESSVIPYAPGIVGVMPADRVHRINAGDGGLLLLATFSPPLV
;
A
#
# COMPACT_ATOMS: atom_id res chain seq x y z
N MET A 1 14.37 16.42 -1.33
CA MET A 1 14.46 15.05 -1.87
C MET A 1 13.22 14.31 -1.39
N CYS A 2 12.26 13.99 -2.26
CA CYS A 2 11.01 13.35 -1.83
C CYS A 2 11.26 11.86 -1.55
N CYS A 3 11.03 11.40 -0.31
CA CYS A 3 11.30 10.02 0.12
C CYS A 3 10.55 8.95 -0.70
N ILE A 4 9.51 9.32 -1.43
CA ILE A 4 8.74 8.45 -2.31
C ILE A 4 9.53 7.93 -3.53
N ASN A 5 10.56 8.68 -3.95
CA ASN A 5 11.40 8.33 -5.10
C ASN A 5 12.64 7.52 -4.71
N ASN A 6 12.76 7.09 -3.43
CA ASN A 6 13.85 6.21 -3.05
C ASN A 6 13.64 4.83 -3.72
N PRO A 7 14.54 4.37 -4.60
CA PRO A 7 14.43 3.05 -5.25
C PRO A 7 14.35 1.89 -4.24
N ASP A 8 14.85 2.10 -3.02
CA ASP A 8 14.81 1.12 -1.93
C ASP A 8 13.43 0.99 -1.25
N GLY A 9 12.42 1.79 -1.67
CA GLY A 9 11.06 1.64 -1.18
C GLY A 9 10.84 2.16 0.25
N GLY A 10 11.61 3.14 0.72
CA GLY A 10 11.44 3.68 2.07
C GLY A 10 12.24 2.91 3.14
N ARG A 11 11.60 2.59 4.29
CA ARG A 11 12.26 2.03 5.49
C ARG A 11 12.56 0.53 5.43
N HIS A 12 12.00 -0.20 4.46
CA HIS A 12 12.13 -1.68 4.38
C HIS A 12 13.15 -2.06 3.30
N THR A 13 14.27 -2.66 3.70
CA THR A 13 15.37 -3.03 2.79
C THR A 13 15.34 -4.50 2.38
N GLU A 14 14.72 -5.36 3.19
CA GLU A 14 14.62 -6.79 2.96
C GLU A 14 13.21 -7.30 3.29
N VAL A 15 12.77 -8.33 2.56
CA VAL A 15 11.61 -9.15 2.90
C VAL A 15 12.13 -10.52 3.33
N VAL A 16 11.84 -10.89 4.57
CA VAL A 16 12.15 -12.21 5.12
C VAL A 16 10.86 -12.97 5.35
N ALA A 17 10.60 -14.02 4.57
CA ALA A 17 9.39 -14.84 4.66
C ALA A 17 9.66 -16.27 4.18
N ASN A 18 9.10 -17.28 4.86
CA ASN A 18 9.24 -18.70 4.51
C ASN A 18 10.68 -19.18 4.28
N GLY A 19 11.62 -18.73 5.11
CA GLY A 19 13.05 -19.08 4.96
C GLY A 19 13.74 -18.44 3.76
N ARG A 20 13.08 -17.50 3.07
CA ARG A 20 13.65 -16.71 1.98
C ARG A 20 13.90 -15.29 2.47
N THR A 21 15.06 -14.74 2.14
CA THR A 21 15.40 -13.32 2.28
C THR A 21 15.56 -12.72 0.88
N VAL A 22 14.83 -11.65 0.58
CA VAL A 22 14.95 -10.93 -0.69
C VAL A 22 15.10 -9.43 -0.45
N PRO A 23 16.12 -8.77 -1.04
CA PRO A 23 16.23 -7.33 -1.02
C PRO A 23 15.02 -6.67 -1.68
N THR A 24 14.38 -5.71 -1.01
CA THR A 24 13.19 -5.01 -1.55
C THR A 24 13.51 -4.26 -2.84
N ALA A 25 14.74 -3.76 -2.99
CA ALA A 25 15.22 -3.12 -4.21
C ALA A 25 15.21 -4.05 -5.45
N SER A 26 15.30 -5.37 -5.25
CA SER A 26 15.26 -6.35 -6.36
C SER A 26 13.85 -6.71 -6.83
N LEU A 27 12.81 -6.35 -6.06
CA LEU A 27 11.42 -6.62 -6.41
C LEU A 27 10.91 -5.53 -7.37
N PRO A 28 10.19 -5.89 -8.44
CA PRO A 28 9.69 -4.93 -9.41
C PRO A 28 8.54 -4.09 -8.84
N TRP A 29 8.46 -2.85 -9.30
CA TRP A 29 7.24 -2.04 -9.20
C TRP A 29 6.32 -2.38 -10.37
N ASN A 30 5.07 -2.73 -10.06
CA ASN A 30 4.05 -3.12 -11.02
C ASN A 30 2.99 -2.01 -11.08
N PRO A 31 2.74 -1.38 -12.23
CA PRO A 31 1.68 -0.39 -12.35
C PRO A 31 0.32 -0.98 -11.96
N HIS A 32 -0.48 -0.22 -11.21
CA HIS A 32 -1.83 -0.66 -10.89
C HIS A 32 -2.69 -0.66 -12.16
N PRO A 33 -3.44 -1.74 -12.46
CA PRO A 33 -4.14 -1.87 -13.75
C PRO A 33 -5.28 -0.85 -13.94
N LYS A 34 -5.78 -0.23 -12.86
CA LYS A 34 -6.94 0.66 -12.88
C LYS A 34 -6.64 2.11 -12.48
N PHE A 35 -5.56 2.37 -11.76
CA PHE A 35 -5.31 3.67 -11.14
C PHE A 35 -3.99 4.23 -11.64
N ALA A 36 -4.07 5.27 -12.47
CA ALA A 36 -2.89 5.95 -13.01
C ALA A 36 -2.05 6.55 -11.87
N GLY A 37 -0.72 6.51 -12.02
CA GLY A 37 0.21 6.99 -10.99
C GLY A 37 0.27 6.11 -9.74
N VAL A 38 -0.33 4.92 -9.75
CA VAL A 38 -0.27 3.95 -8.64
C VAL A 38 0.58 2.76 -9.06
N SER A 39 1.48 2.32 -8.20
CA SER A 39 2.33 1.14 -8.45
C SER A 39 2.51 0.32 -7.18
N LEU A 40 2.55 -1.00 -7.35
CA LEU A 40 2.67 -1.97 -6.26
C LEU A 40 3.96 -2.75 -6.37
N LYS A 41 4.63 -2.93 -5.24
CA LYS A 41 5.76 -3.86 -5.09
C LYS A 41 5.32 -4.94 -4.10
N HIS A 42 5.20 -6.18 -4.59
CA HIS A 42 4.70 -7.30 -3.81
C HIS A 42 5.80 -7.86 -2.91
N PHE A 43 5.66 -7.70 -1.60
CA PHE A 43 6.60 -8.27 -0.63
C PHE A 43 6.25 -9.72 -0.33
N VAL A 44 4.99 -9.95 0.00
CA VAL A 44 4.45 -11.27 0.35
C VAL A 44 3.13 -11.44 -0.36
N THR A 45 2.94 -12.56 -1.05
CA THR A 45 1.70 -12.90 -1.76
C THR A 45 0.89 -13.93 -0.96
N GLY A 46 -0.36 -14.20 -1.38
CA GLY A 46 -1.16 -15.26 -0.79
C GLY A 46 -0.49 -16.64 -0.85
N LYS A 47 0.30 -16.92 -1.90
CA LYS A 47 1.08 -18.16 -2.00
C LYS A 47 2.10 -18.30 -0.87
N ASP A 48 2.71 -17.19 -0.45
CA ASP A 48 3.69 -17.18 0.62
C ASP A 48 3.03 -17.35 2.01
N THR A 49 1.74 -17.11 2.18
CA THR A 49 1.11 -17.17 3.52
C THR A 49 0.11 -18.29 3.69
N GLY A 50 -0.03 -19.17 2.68
CA GLY A 50 -1.07 -20.18 2.66
C GLY A 50 -2.47 -19.58 2.54
N GLY A 51 -2.61 -18.50 1.78
CA GLY A 51 -3.90 -17.84 1.53
C GLY A 51 -4.39 -16.97 2.68
N ARG A 52 -3.55 -16.64 3.66
CA ARG A 52 -3.97 -15.88 4.86
C ARG A 52 -3.86 -14.38 4.70
N LEU A 53 -2.77 -13.90 4.12
CA LEU A 53 -2.55 -12.46 3.90
C LEU A 53 -1.56 -12.17 2.76
N SER A 54 -1.51 -10.92 2.34
CA SER A 54 -0.46 -10.39 1.46
C SER A 54 0.02 -9.04 1.94
N LEU A 55 1.29 -8.70 1.67
CA LEU A 55 1.88 -7.40 1.97
C LEU A 55 2.48 -6.77 0.72
N HIS A 56 2.20 -5.49 0.52
CA HIS A 56 2.64 -4.73 -0.64
C HIS A 56 3.10 -3.36 -0.23
N HIS A 57 4.19 -2.88 -0.82
CA HIS A 57 4.33 -1.44 -0.92
C HIS A 57 3.40 -0.91 -2.00
N VAL A 58 2.68 0.15 -1.68
CA VAL A 58 1.84 0.89 -2.62
C VAL A 58 2.39 2.30 -2.72
N ARG A 59 2.83 2.69 -3.91
CA ARG A 59 3.26 4.04 -4.23
C ARG A 59 2.14 4.74 -5.00
N ILE A 60 1.81 5.96 -4.58
CA ILE A 60 0.86 6.83 -5.25
C ILE A 60 1.60 8.13 -5.57
N ASP A 61 1.74 8.43 -6.86
CA ASP A 61 2.44 9.62 -7.33
C ASP A 61 1.75 10.91 -6.86
N PRO A 62 2.47 12.04 -6.78
CA PRO A 62 1.89 13.32 -6.37
C PRO A 62 0.60 13.69 -7.10
N GLY A 63 -0.42 14.07 -6.32
CA GLY A 63 -1.74 14.46 -6.84
C GLY A 63 -2.55 13.32 -7.46
N CYS A 64 -2.06 12.07 -7.45
CA CYS A 64 -2.80 10.92 -7.96
C CYS A 64 -3.71 10.32 -6.88
N THR A 65 -4.67 9.52 -7.33
CA THR A 65 -5.73 8.97 -6.48
C THR A 65 -5.91 7.47 -6.73
N ILE A 66 -6.04 6.72 -5.65
CA ILE A 66 -6.72 5.42 -5.66
C ILE A 66 -8.20 5.74 -5.47
N GLY A 67 -8.99 5.60 -6.54
CA GLY A 67 -10.41 5.96 -6.56
C GLY A 67 -11.25 5.15 -5.58
N ASP A 68 -12.57 5.37 -5.56
CA ASP A 68 -13.47 4.57 -4.70
C ASP A 68 -13.33 3.09 -5.01
N HIS A 69 -13.02 2.31 -3.98
CA HIS A 69 -12.90 0.86 -4.07
C HIS A 69 -13.21 0.22 -2.73
N ALA A 70 -13.50 -1.07 -2.76
CA ALA A 70 -13.69 -1.92 -1.59
C ALA A 70 -13.13 -3.30 -1.91
N HIS A 71 -12.75 -4.02 -0.86
CA HIS A 71 -12.26 -5.38 -0.97
C HIS A 71 -13.26 -6.35 -0.35
N ALA A 72 -13.79 -7.26 -1.18
CA ALA A 72 -14.85 -8.17 -0.77
C ALA A 72 -14.35 -9.17 0.27
N GLY A 73 -14.89 -9.11 1.49
CA GLY A 73 -14.49 -10.00 2.59
C GLY A 73 -13.04 -9.85 3.08
N GLN A 74 -12.30 -8.80 2.66
CA GLN A 74 -10.91 -8.58 3.05
C GLN A 74 -10.78 -7.33 3.91
N ILE A 75 -10.06 -7.45 5.03
CA ILE A 75 -9.57 -6.29 5.77
C ILE A 75 -8.30 -5.79 5.08
N GLU A 76 -8.21 -4.49 4.91
CA GLU A 76 -7.02 -3.80 4.41
C GLU A 76 -6.46 -2.87 5.47
N ILE A 77 -5.13 -2.86 5.60
CA ILE A 77 -4.41 -2.02 6.56
C ILE A 77 -3.36 -1.23 5.80
N HIS A 78 -3.34 0.09 5.98
CA HIS A 78 -2.31 0.99 5.47
C HIS A 78 -1.43 1.48 6.62
N ASP A 79 -0.14 1.15 6.61
CA ASP A 79 0.88 1.86 7.38
C ASP A 79 1.55 2.91 6.48
N VAL A 80 1.35 4.19 6.78
CA VAL A 80 1.91 5.30 5.99
C VAL A 80 3.39 5.44 6.29
N ILE A 81 4.23 5.14 5.30
CA ILE A 81 5.69 5.15 5.41
C ILE A 81 6.26 6.53 5.07
N ALA A 82 5.77 7.17 4.01
CA ALA A 82 6.24 8.46 3.54
C ALA A 82 5.16 9.23 2.79
N GLY A 83 5.36 10.55 2.65
CA GLY A 83 4.47 11.43 1.89
C GLY A 83 3.30 11.95 2.72
N ASN A 84 2.29 12.48 2.04
CA ASN A 84 1.11 13.07 2.68
C ASN A 84 -0.13 12.90 1.81
N GLY A 85 -1.31 12.88 2.40
CA GLY A 85 -2.57 12.77 1.69
C GLY A 85 -3.75 12.53 2.60
N THR A 86 -4.82 11.94 2.07
CA THR A 86 -6.01 11.58 2.84
C THR A 86 -6.53 10.20 2.43
N CYS A 87 -7.09 9.49 3.40
CA CYS A 87 -7.99 8.37 3.15
C CYS A 87 -9.40 8.78 3.56
N THR A 88 -10.34 8.73 2.62
CA THR A 88 -11.77 8.82 2.92
C THR A 88 -12.29 7.41 3.10
N LEU A 89 -12.79 7.09 4.29
CA LEU A 89 -13.45 5.83 4.62
C LEU A 89 -14.89 6.15 5.06
N GLU A 90 -15.85 5.82 4.20
CA GLU A 90 -17.25 6.23 4.36
C GLU A 90 -17.38 7.75 4.60
N SER A 91 -17.86 8.18 5.78
CA SER A 91 -17.99 9.60 6.16
C SER A 91 -16.78 10.16 6.88
N SER A 92 -15.75 9.34 7.16
CA SER A 92 -14.56 9.73 7.92
C SER A 92 -13.41 10.05 6.98
N VAL A 93 -12.60 11.05 7.36
CA VAL A 93 -11.36 11.38 6.66
C VAL A 93 -10.18 11.18 7.61
N ILE A 94 -9.24 10.34 7.21
CA ILE A 94 -8.01 10.05 7.92
C ILE A 94 -6.89 10.86 7.24
N PRO A 95 -6.22 11.80 7.95
CA PRO A 95 -5.09 12.53 7.39
C PRO A 95 -3.88 11.61 7.33
N TYR A 96 -3.45 11.23 6.13
CA TYR A 96 -2.29 10.36 5.94
C TYR A 96 -1.00 11.17 6.00
N ALA A 97 -0.15 10.80 6.94
CA ALA A 97 1.21 11.26 7.14
C ALA A 97 2.04 10.12 7.76
N PRO A 98 3.38 10.15 7.73
CA PRO A 98 4.19 9.05 8.23
C PRO A 98 3.86 8.68 9.68
N GLY A 99 3.68 7.40 9.95
CA GLY A 99 3.30 6.87 11.27
C GLY A 99 1.79 6.77 11.52
N ILE A 100 0.94 7.22 10.58
CA ILE A 100 -0.50 6.98 10.63
C ILE A 100 -0.81 5.59 10.09
N VAL A 101 -1.70 4.87 10.79
CA VAL A 101 -2.25 3.58 10.36
C VAL A 101 -3.73 3.73 10.06
N GLY A 102 -4.13 3.40 8.83
CA GLY A 102 -5.53 3.25 8.43
C GLY A 102 -5.94 1.78 8.43
N VAL A 103 -7.14 1.48 8.94
CA VAL A 103 -7.73 0.13 8.89
C VAL A 103 -9.06 0.24 8.17
N MET A 104 -9.15 -0.36 6.99
CA MET A 104 -10.35 -0.39 6.17
C MET A 104 -11.05 -1.74 6.40
N PRO A 105 -12.25 -1.73 6.99
CA PRO A 105 -13.00 -2.96 7.21
C PRO A 105 -13.41 -3.62 5.88
N ALA A 106 -13.67 -4.92 5.94
CA ALA A 106 -14.19 -5.66 4.80
C ALA A 106 -15.45 -5.02 4.22
N ASP A 107 -15.54 -5.04 2.89
CA ASP A 107 -16.69 -4.57 2.12
C ASP A 107 -16.97 -3.05 2.25
N ARG A 108 -16.04 -2.27 2.84
CA ARG A 108 -16.22 -0.81 3.01
C ARG A 108 -15.49 -0.02 1.94
N VAL A 109 -16.23 0.88 1.31
CA VAL A 109 -15.71 1.78 0.27
C VAL A 109 -14.78 2.80 0.91
N HIS A 110 -13.61 2.95 0.29
CA HIS A 110 -12.65 3.97 0.65
C HIS A 110 -11.90 4.50 -0.58
N ARG A 111 -11.27 5.67 -0.41
CA ARG A 111 -10.54 6.41 -1.44
C ARG A 111 -9.28 7.01 -0.86
N ILE A 112 -8.17 6.94 -1.58
CA ILE A 112 -6.89 7.52 -1.16
C ILE A 112 -6.51 8.63 -2.13
N ASN A 113 -6.28 9.85 -1.62
CA ASN A 113 -5.77 10.97 -2.41
C ASN A 113 -4.37 11.31 -1.92
N ALA A 114 -3.37 11.20 -2.80
CA ALA A 114 -2.03 11.64 -2.48
C ALA A 114 -1.91 13.16 -2.65
N GLY A 115 -1.24 13.82 -1.71
CA GLY A 115 -0.88 15.23 -1.81
C GLY A 115 0.36 15.45 -2.67
N ASP A 116 0.93 16.65 -2.56
CA ASP A 116 2.04 17.11 -3.42
C ASP A 116 3.33 16.28 -3.27
N GLY A 117 3.51 15.59 -2.14
CA GLY A 117 4.62 14.68 -1.91
C GLY A 117 4.41 13.26 -2.43
N GLY A 118 3.21 12.94 -2.92
CA GLY A 118 2.78 11.56 -3.14
C GLY A 118 2.56 10.81 -1.81
N LEU A 119 2.33 9.49 -1.89
CA LEU A 119 2.26 8.59 -0.75
C LEU A 119 3.04 7.30 -0.99
N LEU A 120 3.67 6.79 0.07
CA LEU A 120 4.18 5.43 0.13
C LEU A 120 3.56 4.72 1.34
N LEU A 121 2.85 3.63 1.07
CA LEU A 121 2.15 2.83 2.05
C LEU A 121 2.75 1.43 2.11
N LEU A 122 2.76 0.81 3.29
CA LEU A 122 2.75 -0.64 3.42
C LEU A 122 1.29 -1.07 3.59
N ALA A 123 0.74 -1.72 2.56
CA ALA A 123 -0.61 -2.26 2.55
C ALA A 123 -0.59 -3.74 2.92
N THR A 124 -1.43 -4.14 3.87
CA THR A 124 -1.67 -5.53 4.25
C THR A 124 -3.11 -5.90 3.97
N PHE A 125 -3.33 -7.03 3.32
CA PHE A 125 -4.66 -7.56 3.02
C PHE A 125 -4.85 -8.91 3.68
N SER A 126 -6.00 -9.13 4.31
CA SER A 126 -6.39 -10.42 4.90
C SER A 126 -7.88 -10.69 4.66
N PRO A 127 -8.28 -11.68 3.84
CA PRO A 127 -7.44 -12.56 2.99
C PRO A 127 -6.56 -11.78 1.97
N PRO A 128 -5.56 -12.43 1.34
CA PRO A 128 -4.61 -11.74 0.46
C PRO A 128 -5.29 -11.07 -0.73
N LEU A 129 -4.69 -9.98 -1.20
CA LEU A 129 -5.04 -9.34 -2.47
C LEU A 129 -4.89 -10.37 -3.61
N VAL A 130 -5.92 -10.43 -4.47
CA VAL A 130 -6.05 -11.40 -5.56
C VAL A 130 -5.61 -10.78 -6.88
#